data_AF-A0A7R9WV37-F1
#
_entry.id   AF-A0A7R9WV37-F1
#
_cell.length_a   1.000
_cell.length_b   1.000
_cell.length_c   1.000
_cell.angle_alpha   90.00
_cell.angle_beta   90.00
_cell.angle_gamma   90.00
#
_symmetry.space_group_name_H-M   'P 1'
#
loop_
_entity.id
_entity.type
_entity.pdbx_description
1 polymer ?
#
loop_
_entity_poly.entity_id
_entity_poly.type
_entity_poly.pdbx_seq_one_letter_code
_entity_poly.pdbx_strand_id
1 'polypeptide(L)'
;SKIPRTAAILHNDCIFFSHHCLTLGLQYKDDLGPPKEDIQAGIDNSSKLVPQLCMFVDMVPLFRELADRSLGQMIDIQKQQIVDLVVPRIGYLSQSLSSSEPVQEWSDAETAVDAALYHLQHLQQTWNPPLLSLSIFGRSMGFLADVLMTIFSHHVVGTNRPGGAAEAMPMSITPRACHFLTGLFDKIRHGLIQTFERAGASEQTLSTSSNEWSRFTAWTKVWASSLSDIEVALSQGIFRDVLGPELAGLIRAMFVDSPRRQTLLKAILEN
;
A
#
# COMPACT_ATOMS: atom_id res chain seq x y z
N SER A 1 -11.08 17.39 4.75
CA SER A 1 -10.34 17.72 5.99
C SER A 1 -8.87 17.49 5.75
N LYS A 2 -7.95 18.30 6.30
CA LYS A 2 -6.49 18.06 6.21
C LYS A 2 -5.92 17.28 7.41
N ILE A 3 -6.76 16.98 8.40
CA ILE A 3 -6.35 16.30 9.63
C ILE A 3 -6.72 14.81 9.54
N PRO A 4 -5.76 13.87 9.58
CA PRO A 4 -6.01 12.44 9.39
C PRO A 4 -7.07 11.88 10.33
N ARG A 5 -7.04 12.28 11.61
CA ARG A 5 -8.03 11.84 12.62
C ARG A 5 -9.46 12.21 12.24
N THR A 6 -9.67 13.45 11.78
CA THR A 6 -11.00 13.96 11.44
C THR A 6 -11.60 13.23 10.24
N ALA A 7 -10.78 12.85 9.25
CA ALA A 7 -11.26 12.06 8.11
C ALA A 7 -11.70 10.66 8.54
N ALA A 8 -10.95 10.00 9.44
CA ALA A 8 -11.34 8.69 9.97
C ALA A 8 -12.64 8.75 10.80
N ILE A 9 -12.80 9.78 11.64
CA ILE A 9 -14.06 10.00 12.39
C ILE A 9 -15.23 10.20 11.41
N LEU A 10 -15.07 11.09 10.42
CA LEU A 10 -16.13 11.36 9.44
C LEU A 10 -16.50 10.11 8.64
N HIS A 11 -15.52 9.31 8.23
CA HIS A 11 -15.77 8.02 7.59
C HIS A 11 -16.65 7.13 8.48
N ASN A 12 -16.28 6.95 9.75
CA ASN A 12 -17.06 6.13 10.68
C ASN A 12 -18.45 6.67 10.93
N ASP A 13 -18.61 7.97 11.12
CA ASP A 13 -19.90 8.61 11.32
C ASP A 13 -20.82 8.34 10.12
N CYS A 14 -20.28 8.47 8.90
CA CYS A 14 -21.03 8.16 7.69
C CYS A 14 -21.43 6.68 7.60
N ILE A 15 -20.54 5.75 7.95
CA ILE A 15 -20.87 4.32 8.01
C ILE A 15 -21.93 4.04 9.08
N PHE A 16 -21.83 4.68 10.25
CA PHE A 16 -22.82 4.57 11.31
C PHE A 16 -24.20 5.08 10.86
N PHE A 17 -24.27 6.26 10.25
CA PHE A 17 -25.52 6.79 9.71
C PHE A 17 -26.09 5.91 8.60
N SER A 18 -25.24 5.38 7.72
CA SER A 18 -25.66 4.42 6.70
C SER A 18 -26.35 3.20 7.32
N HIS A 19 -25.77 2.61 8.37
CA HIS A 19 -26.39 1.49 9.08
C HIS A 19 -27.68 1.90 9.80
N HIS A 20 -27.69 3.07 10.44
CA HIS A 20 -28.87 3.56 11.14
C HIS A 20 -30.05 3.82 10.18
N CYS A 21 -29.79 4.39 9.00
CA CYS A 21 -30.80 4.56 7.95
C CYS A 21 -31.39 3.22 7.49
N LEU A 22 -30.56 2.18 7.32
CA LEU A 22 -31.05 0.83 7.01
C LEU A 22 -31.93 0.25 8.12
N THR A 23 -31.49 0.36 9.37
CA THR A 23 -32.24 -0.13 10.53
C THR A 23 -33.56 0.60 10.70
N LEU A 24 -33.58 1.93 10.58
CA LEU A 24 -34.82 2.72 10.62
C LEU A 24 -35.76 2.33 9.48
N GLY A 25 -35.23 2.15 8.27
CA GLY A 25 -36.03 1.67 7.15
C GLY A 25 -36.69 0.32 7.46
N LEU A 26 -35.94 -0.65 8.00
CA LEU A 26 -36.51 -1.95 8.38
C LEU A 26 -37.50 -1.84 9.55
N GLN A 27 -37.17 -1.08 10.59
CA GLN A 27 -37.98 -0.96 11.80
C GLN A 27 -39.35 -0.36 11.51
N TYR A 28 -39.39 0.71 10.71
CA TYR A 28 -40.63 1.38 10.37
C TYR A 28 -41.32 0.79 9.14
N LYS A 29 -40.74 -0.23 8.49
CA LYS A 29 -41.32 -0.85 7.29
C LYS A 29 -42.78 -1.29 7.49
N ASP A 30 -43.08 -1.89 8.64
CA ASP A 30 -44.41 -2.43 8.94
C ASP A 30 -45.34 -1.37 9.55
N ASP A 31 -44.78 -0.41 10.31
CA ASP A 31 -45.51 0.72 10.91
C ASP A 31 -45.96 1.77 9.87
N LEU A 32 -45.24 1.85 8.75
CA LEU A 32 -45.61 2.71 7.62
C LEU A 32 -46.78 2.13 6.80
N GLY A 33 -47.23 0.91 7.13
CA GLY A 33 -48.39 0.22 6.56
C GLY A 33 -48.20 -0.19 5.09
N PRO A 34 -48.93 -1.21 4.59
CA PRO A 34 -49.11 -1.37 3.15
C PRO A 34 -49.75 -0.08 2.60
N PRO A 35 -49.47 0.31 1.35
CA PRO A 35 -50.20 1.42 0.73
C PRO A 35 -51.68 1.11 0.87
N LYS A 36 -52.39 1.91 1.69
CA LYS A 36 -53.83 1.75 1.86
C LYS A 36 -54.45 1.93 0.48
N GLU A 37 -55.00 0.85 -0.08
CA GLU A 37 -55.90 0.88 -1.21
C GLU A 37 -57.23 1.52 -0.76
N ASP A 38 -57.18 2.79 -0.34
CA ASP A 38 -58.39 3.58 -0.17
C ASP A 38 -58.83 4.03 -1.57
N ILE A 39 -59.49 3.11 -2.27
CA ILE A 39 -60.52 3.42 -3.27
C ILE A 39 -61.61 4.18 -2.52
N GLN A 40 -61.46 5.50 -2.36
CA GLN A 40 -62.48 6.54 -2.56
C GLN A 40 -61.98 7.88 -2.01
N ALA A 41 -62.07 8.91 -2.85
CA ALA A 41 -62.09 10.33 -2.49
C ALA A 41 -60.83 10.94 -1.85
N GLY A 42 -60.04 11.60 -2.71
CA GLY A 42 -59.42 12.90 -2.44
C GLY A 42 -58.49 13.03 -1.23
N ILE A 43 -57.20 13.29 -1.51
CA ILE A 43 -56.13 13.75 -0.61
C ILE A 43 -55.20 12.63 -0.09
N ASP A 44 -54.42 12.07 -1.01
CA ASP A 44 -52.94 11.96 -1.08
C ASP A 44 -52.09 11.77 0.20
N ASN A 45 -52.52 10.95 1.16
CA ASN A 45 -51.66 10.57 2.29
C ASN A 45 -50.90 9.23 2.08
N SER A 46 -51.29 8.41 1.10
CA SER A 46 -50.57 7.17 0.72
C SER A 46 -49.25 7.44 -0.02
N SER A 47 -49.13 8.60 -0.69
CA SER A 47 -47.91 9.05 -1.37
C SER A 47 -46.86 9.66 -0.45
N LYS A 48 -47.04 9.68 0.88
CA LYS A 48 -46.06 10.28 1.83
C LYS A 48 -45.21 9.26 2.58
N LEU A 49 -45.73 8.05 2.81
CA LEU A 49 -45.09 7.03 3.65
C LEU A 49 -44.09 6.14 2.89
N VAL A 50 -44.42 5.71 1.67
CA VAL A 50 -43.48 5.05 0.74
C VAL A 50 -42.24 5.95 0.47
N PRO A 51 -42.40 7.26 0.20
CA PRO A 51 -41.24 8.13 0.06
C PRO A 51 -40.39 8.23 1.31
N GLN A 52 -40.93 8.08 2.52
CA GLN A 52 -40.11 8.13 3.74
C GLN A 52 -39.23 6.89 3.89
N LEU A 53 -39.77 5.71 3.58
CA LEU A 53 -38.98 4.48 3.53
C LEU A 53 -37.92 4.54 2.41
N CYS A 54 -38.31 5.03 1.23
CA CYS A 54 -37.39 5.30 0.14
C CYS A 54 -36.31 6.29 0.56
N MET A 55 -36.66 7.42 1.19
CA MET A 55 -35.70 8.42 1.67
C MET A 55 -34.62 7.81 2.58
N PHE A 56 -34.97 6.96 3.55
CA PHE A 56 -33.94 6.33 4.40
C PHE A 56 -33.01 5.42 3.61
N VAL A 57 -33.54 4.60 2.70
CA VAL A 57 -32.73 3.73 1.84
C VAL A 57 -31.91 4.53 0.83
N ASP A 58 -32.44 5.63 0.31
CA ASP A 58 -31.81 6.52 -0.67
C ASP A 58 -30.64 7.31 -0.06
N MET A 59 -30.66 7.56 1.26
CA MET A 59 -29.56 8.22 1.97
C MET A 59 -28.34 7.31 2.20
N VAL A 60 -28.52 5.98 2.21
CA VAL A 60 -27.45 5.00 2.40
C VAL A 60 -26.29 5.16 1.42
N PRO A 61 -26.52 5.19 0.08
CA PRO A 61 -25.44 5.39 -0.88
C PRO A 61 -24.76 6.75 -0.71
N LEU A 62 -25.50 7.81 -0.36
CA LEU A 62 -24.94 9.16 -0.16
C LEU A 62 -23.95 9.20 1.00
N PHE A 63 -24.28 8.57 2.13
CA PHE A 63 -23.36 8.47 3.27
C PHE A 63 -22.14 7.60 2.95
N ARG A 64 -22.32 6.46 2.26
CA ARG A 64 -21.19 5.61 1.85
C ARG A 64 -20.24 6.33 0.90
N GLU A 65 -20.78 7.04 -0.10
CA GLU A 65 -19.99 7.84 -1.03
C GLU A 65 -19.23 8.96 -0.29
N LEU A 66 -19.86 9.63 0.68
CA LEU A 66 -19.20 10.64 1.49
C LEU A 66 -18.07 10.04 2.33
N ALA A 67 -18.28 8.86 2.92
CA ALA A 67 -17.28 8.13 3.69
C ALA A 67 -16.06 7.83 2.81
N ASP A 68 -16.28 7.16 1.67
CA ASP A 68 -15.24 6.75 0.72
C ASP A 68 -14.48 7.95 0.17
N ARG A 69 -15.18 9.01 -0.26
CA ARG A 69 -14.56 10.22 -0.80
C ARG A 69 -13.72 10.93 0.26
N SER A 70 -14.23 11.03 1.49
CA SER A 70 -13.53 11.77 2.55
C SER A 70 -12.23 11.07 2.99
N LEU A 71 -12.28 9.75 3.17
CA LEU A 71 -11.10 8.96 3.53
C LEU A 71 -10.14 8.81 2.34
N GLY A 72 -10.66 8.60 1.13
CA GLY A 72 -9.87 8.55 -0.10
C GLY A 72 -9.05 9.82 -0.33
N GLN A 73 -9.67 10.99 -0.21
CA GLN A 73 -8.95 12.27 -0.28
C GLN A 73 -7.87 12.40 0.79
N MET A 74 -8.10 11.87 2.00
CA MET A 74 -7.09 11.87 3.04
C MET A 74 -5.91 10.96 2.68
N ILE A 75 -6.17 9.77 2.17
CA ILE A 75 -5.15 8.83 1.71
C ILE A 75 -4.31 9.46 0.60
N ASP A 76 -4.92 10.17 -0.35
CA ASP A 76 -4.19 10.89 -1.41
C ASP A 76 -3.26 11.96 -0.86
N ILE A 77 -3.69 12.69 0.18
CA ILE A 77 -2.83 13.67 0.87
C ILE A 77 -1.65 12.96 1.55
N GLN A 78 -1.88 11.85 2.25
CA GLN A 78 -0.82 11.10 2.92
C GLN A 78 0.17 10.48 1.93
N LYS A 79 -0.33 9.97 0.80
CA LYS A 79 0.49 9.52 -0.33
C LYS A 79 1.42 10.62 -0.81
N GLN A 80 0.90 11.82 -1.03
CA GLN A 80 1.74 12.95 -1.47
C GLN A 80 2.80 13.30 -0.43
N GLN A 81 2.47 13.25 0.86
CA GLN A 81 3.44 13.48 1.93
C GLN A 81 4.56 12.43 1.94
N ILE A 82 4.26 11.15 1.72
CA ILE A 82 5.29 10.12 1.57
C ILE A 82 6.19 10.42 0.37
N VAL A 83 5.61 10.80 -0.77
CA VAL A 83 6.37 11.20 -1.97
C VAL A 83 7.31 12.36 -1.65
N ASP A 84 6.81 13.41 -1.01
CA ASP A 84 7.57 14.62 -0.67
C ASP A 84 8.69 14.35 0.35
N LEU A 85 8.50 13.37 1.24
CA LEU A 85 9.52 12.93 2.20
C LEU A 85 10.64 12.12 1.55
N VAL A 86 10.30 11.27 0.57
CA VAL A 86 11.21 10.25 0.05
C VAL A 86 11.92 10.68 -1.23
N VAL A 87 11.16 11.13 -2.25
CA VAL A 87 11.68 11.35 -3.61
C VAL A 87 12.85 12.35 -3.64
N PRO A 88 12.81 13.51 -2.96
CA PRO A 88 13.89 14.48 -3.02
C PRO A 88 15.24 13.96 -2.48
N ARG A 89 15.21 12.93 -1.64
CA ARG A 89 16.40 12.38 -0.95
C ARG A 89 16.93 11.12 -1.61
N ILE A 90 16.06 10.33 -2.26
CA ILE A 90 16.45 9.05 -2.85
C ILE A 90 16.82 9.14 -4.33
N GLY A 91 16.47 10.24 -5.02
CA GLY A 91 16.60 10.34 -6.48
C GLY A 91 18.02 10.14 -7.05
N TYR A 92 19.07 10.34 -6.24
CA TYR A 92 20.46 10.12 -6.65
C TYR A 92 21.05 8.80 -6.11
N LEU A 93 20.28 8.02 -5.36
CA LEU A 93 20.77 6.79 -4.73
C LEU A 93 21.33 5.83 -5.78
N SER A 94 20.59 5.56 -6.86
CA SER A 94 21.00 4.65 -7.94
C SER A 94 22.41 4.94 -8.48
N GLN A 95 22.72 6.22 -8.68
CA GLN A 95 23.99 6.70 -9.23
C GLN A 95 25.16 6.46 -8.25
N SER A 96 24.86 6.44 -6.95
CA SER A 96 25.86 6.23 -5.89
C SER A 96 26.17 4.77 -5.57
N LEU A 97 25.38 3.81 -6.09
CA LEU A 97 25.52 2.39 -5.73
C LEU A 97 26.81 1.74 -6.27
N SER A 98 27.46 2.38 -7.25
CA SER A 98 28.79 1.99 -7.72
C SER A 98 29.94 2.53 -6.85
N SER A 99 29.65 3.36 -5.85
CA SER A 99 30.67 3.88 -4.93
C SER A 99 31.18 2.79 -3.99
N SER A 100 32.48 2.78 -3.74
CA SER A 100 33.15 1.90 -2.75
C SER A 100 33.12 2.51 -1.33
N GLU A 101 32.82 3.79 -1.23
CA GLU A 101 32.78 4.55 0.02
C GLU A 101 31.36 5.03 0.33
N PRO A 102 31.00 5.18 1.62
CA PRO A 102 29.70 5.69 2.00
C PRO A 102 29.63 7.16 1.60
N VAL A 103 28.68 7.47 0.73
CA VAL A 103 28.46 8.83 0.25
C VAL A 103 27.22 9.44 0.90
N GLN A 104 27.03 10.74 0.71
CA GLN A 104 25.92 11.47 1.32
C GLN A 104 24.56 10.88 0.91
N GLU A 105 24.43 10.42 -0.34
CA GLU A 105 23.21 9.84 -0.90
C GLU A 105 22.74 8.60 -0.12
N TRP A 106 23.65 7.85 0.48
CA TRP A 106 23.28 6.69 1.31
C TRP A 106 22.66 7.16 2.64
N SER A 107 23.23 8.19 3.26
CA SER A 107 22.66 8.79 4.47
C SER A 107 21.32 9.49 4.19
N ASP A 108 21.20 10.14 3.04
CA ASP A 108 19.94 10.76 2.59
C ASP A 108 18.85 9.72 2.35
N ALA A 109 19.19 8.58 1.73
CA ALA A 109 18.28 7.45 1.56
C ALA A 109 17.83 6.84 2.89
N GLU A 110 18.75 6.64 3.84
CA GLU A 110 18.38 6.17 5.18
C GLU A 110 17.43 7.14 5.89
N THR A 111 17.75 8.44 5.84
CA THR A 111 16.92 9.50 6.42
C THR A 111 15.53 9.54 5.79
N ALA A 112 15.45 9.32 4.47
CA ALA A 112 14.19 9.25 3.74
C ALA A 112 13.32 8.08 4.21
N VAL A 113 13.92 6.90 4.36
CA VAL A 113 13.25 5.70 4.86
C VAL A 113 12.77 5.91 6.29
N ASP A 114 13.60 6.48 7.16
CA ASP A 114 13.22 6.79 8.54
C ASP A 114 12.04 7.77 8.62
N ALA A 115 12.08 8.84 7.82
CA ALA A 115 11.01 9.81 7.78
C ALA A 115 9.69 9.19 7.29
N ALA A 116 9.73 8.35 6.26
CA ALA A 116 8.55 7.67 5.74
C ALA A 116 7.96 6.66 6.75
N LEU A 117 8.81 5.84 7.38
CA LEU A 117 8.37 4.89 8.41
C LEU A 117 7.80 5.63 9.63
N TYR A 118 8.44 6.72 10.06
CA TYR A 118 7.91 7.55 11.13
C TYR A 118 6.53 8.13 10.79
N HIS A 119 6.36 8.62 9.56
CA HIS A 119 5.08 9.13 9.09
C HIS A 119 3.99 8.04 9.09
N LEU A 120 4.28 6.84 8.59
CA LEU A 120 3.36 5.70 8.61
C LEU A 120 3.02 5.26 10.05
N GLN A 121 3.99 5.26 10.96
CA GLN A 121 3.75 4.95 12.37
C GLN A 121 2.85 6.00 13.04
N HIS A 122 3.04 7.28 12.72
CA HIS A 122 2.18 8.34 13.25
C HIS A 122 0.74 8.22 12.72
N LEU A 123 0.58 7.89 11.44
CA LEU A 123 -0.74 7.59 10.86
C LEU A 123 -1.37 6.38 11.50
N GLN A 124 -0.60 5.32 11.74
CA GLN A 124 -1.09 4.14 12.42
C GLN A 124 -1.61 4.48 13.81
N GLN A 125 -0.90 5.26 14.61
CA GLN A 125 -1.38 5.72 15.92
C GLN A 125 -2.67 6.54 15.81
N THR A 126 -2.80 7.32 14.75
CA THR A 126 -3.94 8.21 14.53
C THR A 126 -5.19 7.45 14.06
N TRP A 127 -5.01 6.43 13.23
CA TRP A 127 -6.08 5.61 12.65
C TRP A 127 -6.29 4.27 13.36
N ASN A 128 -5.54 4.05 14.44
CA ASN A 128 -5.51 2.77 15.15
C ASN A 128 -6.93 2.34 15.52
N PRO A 129 -7.26 1.04 15.45
CA PRO A 129 -8.49 0.53 16.01
C PRO A 129 -8.66 1.00 17.48
N PRO A 130 -9.86 1.46 17.87
CA PRO A 130 -11.14 1.29 17.18
C PRO A 130 -11.50 2.39 16.16
N LEU A 131 -10.62 3.34 15.86
CA LEU A 131 -10.98 4.49 15.01
C LEU A 131 -11.24 4.10 13.56
N LEU A 132 -10.58 3.10 13.01
CA LEU A 132 -10.99 2.47 11.75
C LEU A 132 -11.19 0.99 12.01
N SER A 133 -12.14 0.39 11.29
CA SER A 133 -12.24 -1.07 11.24
C SER A 133 -10.94 -1.66 10.69
N LEU A 134 -10.57 -2.86 11.12
CA LEU A 134 -9.30 -3.50 10.75
C LEU A 134 -9.15 -3.65 9.22
N SER A 135 -10.25 -3.89 8.49
CA SER A 135 -10.25 -4.01 7.03
C SER A 135 -9.95 -2.68 6.34
N ILE A 136 -10.59 -1.60 6.77
CA ILE A 136 -10.37 -0.25 6.22
C ILE A 136 -8.97 0.25 6.59
N PHE A 137 -8.54 0.03 7.83
CA PHE A 137 -7.17 0.29 8.27
C PHE A 137 -6.16 -0.46 7.38
N GLY A 138 -6.33 -1.78 7.23
CA GLY A 138 -5.43 -2.62 6.45
C GLY A 138 -5.32 -2.15 5.01
N ARG A 139 -6.44 -1.93 4.32
CA ARG A 139 -6.44 -1.44 2.93
C ARG A 139 -5.78 -0.05 2.80
N SER A 140 -6.07 0.87 3.73
CA SER A 140 -5.54 2.23 3.68
C SER A 140 -4.03 2.26 3.93
N MET A 141 -3.58 1.58 4.99
CA MET A 141 -2.16 1.50 5.35
C MET A 141 -1.36 0.63 4.37
N GLY A 142 -1.96 -0.44 3.83
CA GLY A 142 -1.37 -1.30 2.82
C GLY A 142 -1.09 -0.54 1.53
N PHE A 143 -2.03 0.30 1.09
CA PHE A 143 -1.82 1.20 -0.04
C PHE A 143 -0.70 2.22 0.21
N LEU A 144 -0.62 2.84 1.40
CA LEU A 144 0.45 3.78 1.71
C LEU A 144 1.82 3.08 1.83
N ALA A 145 1.84 1.83 2.31
CA ALA A 145 3.03 0.98 2.28
C ALA A 145 3.46 0.67 0.84
N ASP A 146 2.51 0.35 -0.06
CA ASP A 146 2.78 0.13 -1.50
C ASP A 146 3.47 1.36 -2.11
N VAL A 147 3.04 2.57 -1.75
CA VAL A 147 3.67 3.82 -2.23
C VAL A 147 5.14 3.87 -1.84
N LEU A 148 5.47 3.66 -0.56
CA LEU A 148 6.86 3.66 -0.08
C LEU A 148 7.69 2.58 -0.77
N MET A 149 7.20 1.34 -0.79
CA MET A 149 7.88 0.20 -1.40
C MET A 149 8.12 0.42 -2.89
N THR A 150 7.13 0.96 -3.60
CA THR A 150 7.24 1.28 -5.03
C THR A 150 8.32 2.32 -5.30
N ILE A 151 8.30 3.45 -4.59
CA ILE A 151 9.29 4.53 -4.78
C ILE A 151 10.69 4.00 -4.50
N PHE A 152 10.86 3.29 -3.38
CA PHE A 152 12.15 2.74 -2.99
C PHE A 152 12.67 1.72 -4.01
N SER A 153 11.85 0.73 -4.38
CA SER A 153 12.24 -0.29 -5.36
C SER A 153 12.49 0.30 -6.74
N HIS A 154 11.78 1.36 -7.14
CA HIS A 154 12.03 2.05 -8.41
C HIS A 154 13.45 2.63 -8.47
N HIS A 155 13.86 3.38 -7.45
CA HIS A 155 15.19 4.01 -7.43
C HIS A 155 16.36 3.05 -7.15
N VAL A 156 16.08 1.84 -6.67
CA VAL A 156 17.14 0.85 -6.39
C VAL A 156 17.24 -0.22 -7.48
N VAL A 157 16.10 -0.71 -7.99
CA VAL A 157 16.02 -1.83 -8.93
C VAL A 157 15.74 -1.35 -10.37
N GLY A 158 15.41 -0.07 -10.59
CA GLY A 158 15.10 0.44 -11.93
C GLY A 158 13.84 -0.22 -12.50
N THR A 159 12.78 -0.34 -11.69
CA THR A 159 11.55 -1.03 -12.12
C THR A 159 10.87 -0.28 -13.26
N ASN A 160 10.65 -0.98 -14.38
CA ASN A 160 9.94 -0.45 -15.54
C ASN A 160 8.43 -0.45 -15.25
N ARG A 161 7.92 0.62 -14.63
CA ARG A 161 6.46 0.82 -14.59
C ARG A 161 5.98 1.26 -15.98
N PRO A 162 4.88 0.70 -16.53
CA PRO A 162 4.32 1.18 -17.79
C PRO A 162 3.98 2.67 -17.68
N GLY A 163 4.63 3.50 -18.51
CA GLY A 163 4.41 4.96 -18.58
C GLY A 163 5.45 5.85 -17.89
N GLY A 164 6.45 5.29 -17.21
CA GLY A 164 7.59 6.05 -16.65
C GLY A 164 8.82 6.03 -17.57
N ALA A 165 9.65 7.06 -17.51
CA ALA A 165 11.00 7.00 -18.09
C ALA A 165 11.78 5.90 -17.35
N ALA A 166 12.37 4.96 -18.09
CA ALA A 166 13.20 3.91 -17.50
C ALA A 166 14.43 4.56 -16.84
N GLU A 167 14.47 4.61 -15.51
CA GLU A 167 15.73 4.84 -14.81
C GLU A 167 16.62 3.62 -15.08
N ALA A 168 17.75 3.86 -15.75
CA ALA A 168 18.67 2.79 -16.08
C ALA A 168 19.19 2.14 -14.79
N MET A 169 19.02 0.83 -14.68
CA MET A 169 19.57 0.05 -13.58
C MET A 169 21.09 0.29 -13.45
N PRO A 170 21.63 0.40 -12.23
CA PRO A 170 23.07 0.60 -12.05
C PRO A 170 23.86 -0.51 -12.76
N MET A 171 24.85 -0.13 -13.56
CA MET A 171 25.69 -1.08 -14.31
C MET A 171 26.50 -2.01 -13.39
N SER A 172 26.79 -1.56 -12.16
CA SER A 172 27.51 -2.32 -11.14
C SER A 172 27.15 -1.78 -9.76
N ILE A 173 26.97 -2.68 -8.79
CA ILE A 173 26.70 -2.37 -7.39
C ILE A 173 27.83 -2.95 -6.56
N THR A 174 28.45 -2.14 -5.70
CA THR A 174 29.57 -2.61 -4.88
C THR A 174 29.09 -3.53 -3.75
N PRO A 175 29.93 -4.45 -3.24
CA PRO A 175 29.54 -5.28 -2.10
C PRO A 175 29.10 -4.48 -0.87
N ARG A 176 29.69 -3.29 -0.68
CA ARG A 176 29.33 -2.38 0.40
C ARG A 176 27.96 -1.76 0.18
N ALA A 177 27.66 -1.32 -1.04
CA ALA A 177 26.32 -0.84 -1.42
C ALA A 177 25.27 -1.95 -1.29
N CYS A 178 25.59 -3.20 -1.66
CA CYS A 178 24.71 -4.35 -1.43
C CYS A 178 24.37 -4.50 0.06
N HIS A 179 25.38 -4.50 0.95
CA HIS A 179 25.14 -4.61 2.40
C HIS A 179 24.27 -3.46 2.93
N PHE A 180 24.53 -2.23 2.47
CA PHE A 180 23.72 -1.07 2.81
C PHE A 180 22.25 -1.24 2.37
N LEU A 181 22.02 -1.65 1.12
CA LEU A 181 20.67 -1.88 0.59
C LEU A 181 19.96 -3.03 1.30
N THR A 182 20.64 -4.13 1.62
CA THR A 182 20.07 -5.21 2.44
C THR A 182 19.55 -4.66 3.76
N GLY A 183 20.35 -3.81 4.43
CA GLY A 183 19.94 -3.12 5.66
C GLY A 183 18.69 -2.25 5.47
N LEU A 184 18.60 -1.48 4.39
CA LEU A 184 17.42 -0.65 4.12
C LEU A 184 16.17 -1.47 3.77
N PHE A 185 16.30 -2.50 2.94
CA PHE A 185 15.18 -3.40 2.63
C PHE A 185 14.64 -4.07 3.89
N ASP A 186 15.53 -4.57 4.75
CA ASP A 186 15.12 -5.14 6.04
C ASP A 186 14.51 -4.08 6.95
N LYS A 187 15.06 -2.87 7.02
CA LYS A 187 14.52 -1.77 7.82
C LYS A 187 13.09 -1.42 7.41
N ILE A 188 12.82 -1.31 6.11
CA ILE A 188 11.47 -1.08 5.57
C ILE A 188 10.55 -2.25 5.93
N ARG A 189 10.97 -3.49 5.65
CA ARG A 189 10.18 -4.70 5.90
C ARG A 189 9.77 -4.80 7.37
N HIS A 190 10.73 -4.71 8.29
CA HIS A 190 10.47 -4.78 9.73
C HIS A 190 9.66 -3.57 10.21
N GLY A 191 9.94 -2.37 9.72
CA GLY A 191 9.20 -1.16 10.09
C GLY A 191 7.72 -1.24 9.71
N LEU A 192 7.40 -1.78 8.53
CA LEU A 192 6.03 -1.99 8.08
C LEU A 192 5.32 -3.09 8.89
N ILE A 193 5.97 -4.22 9.14
CA ILE A 193 5.42 -5.29 9.99
C ILE A 193 5.09 -4.75 11.38
N GLN A 194 6.04 -4.06 12.03
CA GLN A 194 5.82 -3.46 13.35
C GLN A 194 4.68 -2.43 13.35
N THR A 195 4.54 -1.67 12.27
CA THR A 195 3.43 -0.71 12.14
C THR A 195 2.09 -1.44 12.16
N PHE A 196 1.94 -2.55 11.43
CA PHE A 196 0.71 -3.34 11.43
C PHE A 196 0.47 -4.07 12.77
N GLU A 197 1.51 -4.66 13.35
CA GLU A 197 1.43 -5.36 14.64
C GLU A 197 0.97 -4.45 15.78
N ARG A 198 1.43 -3.19 15.80
CA ARG A 198 0.97 -2.17 16.77
C ARG A 198 -0.52 -1.84 16.65
N ALA A 199 -1.13 -2.14 15.50
CA ALA A 199 -2.57 -2.02 15.29
C ALA A 199 -3.36 -3.29 15.56
N GLY A 200 -2.71 -4.33 16.09
CA GLY A 200 -3.32 -5.65 16.27
C GLY A 200 -3.54 -6.41 14.97
N ALA A 201 -2.91 -5.98 13.87
CA ALA A 201 -2.92 -6.68 12.59
C ALA A 201 -1.70 -7.60 12.47
N SER A 202 -1.83 -8.75 11.80
CA SER A 202 -0.69 -9.61 11.52
C SER A 202 0.02 -9.21 10.22
N GLU A 203 1.22 -9.75 9.98
CA GLU A 203 1.89 -9.66 8.68
C GLU A 203 1.00 -10.16 7.53
N GLN A 204 0.10 -11.12 7.79
CA GLN A 204 -0.85 -11.61 6.80
C GLN A 204 -1.85 -10.51 6.37
N THR A 205 -2.23 -9.60 7.26
CA THR A 205 -3.06 -8.44 6.90
C THR A 205 -2.32 -7.51 5.95
N LEU A 206 -1.02 -7.27 6.18
CA LEU A 206 -0.19 -6.49 5.26
C LEU A 206 -0.10 -7.19 3.90
N SER A 207 0.23 -8.48 3.89
CA SER A 207 0.34 -9.29 2.67
C SER A 207 -0.95 -9.31 1.83
N THR A 208 -2.13 -9.30 2.47
CA THR A 208 -3.42 -9.31 1.78
C THR A 208 -3.93 -7.92 1.36
N SER A 209 -3.38 -6.85 1.94
CA SER A 209 -3.81 -5.47 1.68
C SER A 209 -2.87 -4.69 0.76
N SER A 210 -1.62 -5.13 0.64
CA SER A 210 -0.57 -4.54 -0.18
C SER A 210 -0.39 -5.38 -1.46
N ASN A 211 -0.32 -4.70 -2.62
CA ASN A 211 -0.05 -5.35 -3.89
C ASN A 211 1.46 -5.54 -4.13
N GLU A 212 2.30 -4.79 -3.43
CA GLU A 212 3.75 -4.81 -3.62
C GLU A 212 4.49 -5.64 -2.56
N TRP A 213 3.83 -6.07 -1.49
CA TRP A 213 4.47 -6.75 -0.36
C TRP A 213 5.24 -8.02 -0.75
N SER A 214 4.64 -8.89 -1.57
CA SER A 214 5.28 -10.13 -2.00
C SER A 214 6.49 -9.85 -2.87
N ARG A 215 6.37 -8.93 -3.84
CA ARG A 215 7.47 -8.48 -4.70
C ARG A 215 8.59 -7.83 -3.90
N PHE A 216 8.25 -6.97 -2.93
CA PHE A 216 9.23 -6.31 -2.07
C PHE A 216 9.98 -7.31 -1.19
N THR A 217 9.27 -8.29 -0.61
CA THR A 217 9.86 -9.37 0.18
C THR A 217 10.79 -10.25 -0.66
N ALA A 218 10.41 -10.51 -1.90
CA ALA A 218 11.26 -11.20 -2.87
C ALA A 218 12.55 -10.42 -3.13
N TRP A 219 12.47 -9.09 -3.32
CA TRP A 219 13.66 -8.24 -3.43
C TRP A 219 14.54 -8.30 -2.18
N THR A 220 13.96 -8.16 -0.97
CA THR A 220 14.71 -8.31 0.29
C THR A 220 15.50 -9.61 0.32
N LYS A 221 14.88 -10.72 -0.16
CA LYS A 221 15.57 -12.01 -0.24
C LYS A 221 16.73 -11.98 -1.23
N VAL A 222 16.60 -11.36 -2.41
CA VAL A 222 17.70 -11.24 -3.38
C VAL A 222 18.90 -10.50 -2.77
N TRP A 223 18.67 -9.34 -2.14
CA TRP A 223 19.72 -8.53 -1.54
C TRP A 223 20.50 -9.26 -0.43
N ALA A 224 19.83 -10.12 0.32
CA ALA A 224 20.42 -10.90 1.41
C ALA A 224 21.06 -12.23 0.96
N SER A 225 20.95 -12.62 -0.31
CA SER A 225 21.25 -13.97 -0.78
C SER A 225 22.55 -14.08 -1.57
N SER A 226 23.23 -15.21 -1.45
CA SER A 226 24.28 -15.58 -2.42
C SER A 226 23.66 -16.05 -3.74
N LEU A 227 24.49 -16.17 -4.78
CA LEU A 227 24.04 -16.68 -6.08
C LEU A 227 23.47 -18.12 -5.98
N SER A 228 23.97 -18.94 -5.05
CA SER A 228 23.42 -20.26 -4.74
C SER A 228 22.04 -20.20 -4.13
N ASP A 229 21.84 -19.27 -3.20
CA ASP A 229 20.57 -19.13 -2.49
C ASP A 229 19.49 -18.60 -3.44
N ILE A 230 19.87 -17.74 -4.40
CA ILE A 230 18.99 -17.26 -5.46
C ILE A 230 18.55 -18.43 -6.37
N GLU A 231 19.46 -19.32 -6.78
CA GLU A 231 19.10 -20.53 -7.57
C GLU A 231 18.08 -21.40 -6.83
N VAL A 232 18.30 -21.65 -5.54
CA VAL A 232 17.38 -22.44 -4.71
C VAL A 232 16.03 -21.71 -4.57
N ALA A 233 16.05 -20.41 -4.29
CA ALA A 233 14.83 -19.62 -4.11
C ALA A 233 14.00 -19.50 -5.40
N LEU A 234 14.67 -19.46 -6.56
CA LEU A 234 14.02 -19.52 -7.86
C LEU A 234 13.27 -20.84 -8.05
N SER A 235 13.89 -21.98 -7.69
CA SER A 235 13.25 -23.30 -7.77
C SER A 235 12.04 -23.45 -6.84
N GLN A 236 12.03 -22.73 -5.72
CA GLN A 236 10.92 -22.68 -4.76
C GLN A 236 9.79 -21.73 -5.20
N GLY A 237 10.00 -20.95 -6.27
CA GLY A 237 9.02 -19.98 -6.75
C GLY A 237 8.89 -18.75 -5.85
N ILE A 238 9.94 -18.36 -5.13
CA ILE A 238 9.95 -17.14 -4.30
C ILE A 238 9.86 -15.88 -5.18
N PHE A 239 10.39 -15.92 -6.39
CA PHE A 239 10.45 -14.78 -7.31
C PHE A 239 9.30 -14.71 -8.32
N ARG A 240 8.15 -15.34 -8.04
CA ARG A 240 6.99 -15.38 -8.97
C ARG A 240 6.43 -14.01 -9.33
N ASP A 241 6.49 -13.07 -8.38
CA ASP A 241 5.96 -11.71 -8.56
C ASP A 241 7.02 -10.70 -9.05
N VAL A 242 8.21 -11.21 -9.40
CA VAL A 242 9.33 -10.42 -9.93
C VAL A 242 9.49 -10.72 -11.42
N LEU A 243 9.67 -9.68 -12.24
CA LEU A 243 9.89 -9.86 -13.66
C LEU A 243 11.30 -10.43 -13.91
N GLY A 244 11.39 -11.47 -14.76
CA GLY A 244 12.66 -12.09 -15.13
C GLY A 244 13.74 -11.09 -15.60
N PRO A 245 13.42 -10.09 -16.45
CA PRO A 245 14.37 -9.05 -16.84
C PRO A 245 14.88 -8.19 -15.67
N GLU A 246 14.02 -7.87 -14.70
CA GLU A 246 14.41 -7.09 -13.50
C GLU A 246 15.38 -7.90 -12.63
N LEU A 247 15.05 -9.17 -12.38
CA LEU A 247 15.90 -10.08 -11.60
C LEU A 247 17.25 -10.32 -12.29
N ALA A 248 17.24 -10.53 -13.60
CA ALA A 248 18.45 -10.71 -14.40
C ALA A 248 19.33 -9.46 -14.39
N GLY A 249 18.74 -8.27 -14.51
CA GLY A 249 19.44 -7.00 -14.38
C GLY A 249 20.12 -6.88 -13.03
N LEU A 250 19.41 -7.20 -11.95
CA LEU A 250 19.93 -7.10 -10.60
C LEU A 250 21.10 -8.06 -10.34
N ILE A 251 20.97 -9.31 -10.81
CA ILE A 251 22.04 -10.31 -10.69
C ILE A 251 23.30 -9.85 -11.45
N ARG A 252 23.15 -9.24 -12.63
CA ARG A 252 24.30 -8.69 -13.39
C ARG A 252 24.99 -7.57 -12.63
N ALA A 253 24.21 -6.73 -11.95
CA ALA A 253 24.71 -5.58 -11.21
C ALA A 253 25.40 -5.97 -9.89
N MET A 254 24.89 -6.98 -9.18
CA MET A 254 25.39 -7.39 -7.87
C MET A 254 26.55 -8.39 -7.91
N PHE A 255 26.62 -9.24 -8.93
CA PHE A 255 27.57 -10.37 -8.95
C PHE A 255 28.55 -10.27 -10.11
N VAL A 256 29.81 -10.56 -9.83
CA VAL A 256 30.89 -10.66 -10.83
C VAL A 256 30.56 -11.75 -11.86
N ASP A 257 31.02 -11.55 -13.11
CA ASP A 257 30.82 -12.54 -14.16
C ASP A 257 31.46 -13.89 -13.82
N SER A 258 30.67 -14.95 -13.98
CA SER A 258 31.09 -16.32 -13.72
C SER A 258 30.22 -17.29 -14.54
N PRO A 259 30.73 -18.49 -14.86
CA PRO A 259 29.94 -19.51 -15.57
C PRO A 259 28.62 -19.82 -14.88
N ARG A 260 28.62 -19.80 -13.53
CA ARG A 260 27.44 -20.01 -12.72
C ARG A 260 26.41 -18.89 -12.90
N ARG A 261 26.84 -17.63 -12.82
CA ARG A 261 25.98 -16.47 -13.09
C ARG A 261 25.35 -16.56 -14.48
N GLN A 262 26.12 -16.90 -15.50
CA GLN A 262 25.62 -17.03 -16.88
C GLN A 262 24.56 -18.12 -17.00
N THR A 263 24.76 -19.25 -16.32
CA THR A 263 23.79 -20.36 -16.31
C THR A 263 22.48 -19.95 -15.64
N LEU A 264 22.55 -19.29 -14.49
CA LEU A 264 21.38 -18.76 -13.79
C LEU A 264 20.64 -17.71 -14.62
N LEU A 265 21.35 -16.75 -15.22
CA LEU A 265 20.73 -15.71 -16.05
C LEU A 265 20.00 -16.31 -17.26
N LYS A 266 20.54 -17.36 -17.86
CA LYS A 266 19.89 -18.10 -18.94
C LYS A 266 18.58 -18.73 -18.45
N ALA A 267 18.61 -19.43 -17.31
CA ALA A 267 17.43 -20.04 -16.72
C ALA A 267 16.32 -19.01 -16.35
N ILE A 268 16.70 -17.80 -15.95
CA ILE A 268 15.74 -16.73 -15.61
C ILE A 268 15.07 -16.13 -16.85
N LEU A 269 15.78 -16.03 -17.98
CA LEU A 269 15.28 -15.39 -19.19
C LEU A 269 14.56 -16.36 -20.14
N GLU A 270 14.73 -17.67 -19.95
CA GLU A 270 14.05 -18.72 -20.71
C GLU A 270 12.70 -19.14 -20.10
N ASN A 271 12.41 -18.73 -18.86
CA ASN A 271 11.12 -18.90 -18.17
C ASN A 271 10.29 -17.62 -18.20
#